data_AF-A0A922L718-F1
#
_entry.id   AF-A0A922L718-F1
#
_cell.length_a   1.000
_cell.length_b   1.000
_cell.length_c   1.000
_cell.angle_alpha   90.00
_cell.angle_beta   90.00
_cell.angle_gamma   90.00
#
_symmetry.space_group_name_H-M   'P 1'
#
loop_
_entity.id
_entity.type
_entity.pdbx_description
1 polymer ?
#
loop_
_entity_poly.entity_id
_entity_poly.type
_entity_poly.pdbx_seq_one_letter_code
_entity_poly.pdbx_strand_id
1 'polypeptide(L)'
;MAKIIIIITLLLFSDKLAKNIHQKHPEIIDLNEVKTFFIIVSILMGSIWICFTAIGLFGALFEHYCLTLTYCMLNLISLIYHLIKSFNDPLYWCVVVVDFIIMIISIIFD
;
A
#
# COMPACT_ATOMS: atom_id res chain seq x y z
N MET A 1 1.80 0.50 -10.43
CA MET A 1 3.07 1.27 -10.29
C MET A 1 3.11 2.17 -9.06
N ALA A 2 2.14 3.08 -8.83
CA ALA A 2 2.18 4.04 -7.71
C ALA A 2 2.41 3.41 -6.31
N LYS A 3 1.80 2.26 -6.04
CA LYS A 3 1.92 1.56 -4.75
C LYS A 3 3.30 0.94 -4.50
N ILE A 4 3.98 0.49 -5.55
CA ILE A 4 5.37 0.01 -5.49
C ILE A 4 6.32 1.18 -5.23
N ILE A 5 6.06 2.35 -5.84
CA ILE A 5 6.82 3.58 -5.60
C ILE A 5 6.68 4.01 -4.14
N ILE A 6 5.50 3.89 -3.53
CA ILE A 6 5.25 4.17 -2.10
C ILE A 6 6.05 3.21 -1.18
N ILE A 7 6.10 1.92 -1.50
CA ILE A 7 6.90 0.95 -0.73
C ILE A 7 8.40 1.22 -0.87
N ILE A 8 8.88 1.50 -2.08
CA ILE A 8 10.29 1.85 -2.32
C ILE A 8 10.64 3.17 -1.63
N THR A 9 9.77 4.17 -1.65
CA THR A 9 10.00 5.42 -0.92
C THR A 9 9.97 5.20 0.59
N LEU A 10 9.05 4.40 1.15
CA LEU A 10 9.05 4.03 2.58
C LEU A 10 10.35 3.34 3.00
N LEU A 11 10.89 2.44 2.16
CA LEU A 11 12.19 1.78 2.38
C LEU A 11 13.36 2.77 2.27
N LEU A 12 13.34 3.68 1.30
CA LEU A 12 14.39 4.70 1.13
C LEU A 12 14.39 5.74 2.26
N PHE A 13 13.22 6.06 2.81
CA PHE A 13 13.08 7.01 3.91
C PHE A 13 13.09 6.35 5.29
N SER A 14 13.16 5.02 5.39
CA SER A 14 13.14 4.29 6.67
C SER A 14 14.27 4.73 7.59
N ASP A 15 15.46 5.00 7.02
CA ASP A 15 16.62 5.45 7.78
C ASP A 15 16.45 6.88 8.35
N LYS A 16 15.75 7.76 7.63
CA LYS A 16 15.41 9.10 8.12
C LYS A 16 14.32 9.05 9.18
N LEU A 17 13.31 8.20 9.00
CA LEU A 17 12.24 7.98 9.97
C LEU A 17 12.75 7.34 11.26
N ALA A 18 13.59 6.31 11.17
CA ALA A 18 14.22 5.67 12.32
C ALA A 18 15.11 6.65 13.10
N LYS A 19 15.91 7.47 12.42
CA LYS A 19 16.70 8.54 13.06
C LYS A 19 15.83 9.58 13.77
N ASN A 20 14.73 10.02 13.15
CA ASN A 20 13.82 10.99 13.76
C ASN A 20 13.10 10.45 15.01
N ILE A 21 12.76 9.16 15.01
CA ILE A 21 12.11 8.49 16.15
C ILE A 21 13.11 8.31 17.31
N HIS A 22 14.33 7.85 17.01
CA HIS A 22 15.39 7.72 18.01
C HIS A 22 15.80 9.09 18.61
N GLN A 23 15.82 10.15 17.81
CA GLN A 23 16.03 11.52 18.33
C GLN A 23 14.93 12.00 19.28
N LYS A 24 13.68 11.54 19.10
CA LYS A 24 12.55 11.89 19.98
C LYS A 24 12.46 11.02 21.23
N HIS A 25 12.91 9.77 21.15
CA HIS A 25 12.90 8.81 22.26
C HIS A 25 14.24 8.05 22.34
N PRO A 26 15.32 8.72 22.79
CA PRO A 26 16.66 8.14 22.82
C PRO A 26 16.82 7.03 23.88
N GLU A 27 15.94 6.98 24.89
CA GLU A 27 16.08 6.11 26.06
C GLU A 27 15.43 4.73 25.92
N ILE A 28 14.61 4.47 24.88
CA ILE A 28 13.68 3.34 24.91
C ILE A 28 14.09 2.19 23.96
N ILE A 29 14.79 2.45 22.85
CA ILE A 29 15.03 1.44 21.81
C ILE A 29 16.35 1.67 21.05
N ASP A 30 17.13 0.60 20.87
CA ASP A 30 18.34 0.59 20.05
C ASP A 30 17.99 0.93 18.59
N LEU A 31 18.77 1.82 17.96
CA LEU A 31 18.53 2.32 16.60
C LEU A 31 18.43 1.16 15.59
N ASN A 32 19.20 0.10 15.81
CA ASN A 32 19.20 -1.09 14.96
C ASN A 32 17.90 -1.90 15.09
N GLU A 33 17.28 -1.96 16.25
CA GLU A 33 16.00 -2.66 16.46
C GLU A 33 14.86 -1.89 15.78
N VAL A 34 14.81 -0.56 15.92
CA VAL A 34 13.82 0.28 15.24
C VAL A 34 13.93 0.15 13.72
N LYS A 35 15.15 0.17 13.18
CA LYS A 35 15.41 0.00 11.75
C LYS A 35 14.97 -1.38 11.26
N THR A 36 15.34 -2.43 11.98
CA THR A 36 14.98 -3.82 11.63
C THR A 36 13.47 -4.01 11.66
N PHE A 37 12.78 -3.48 12.67
CA PHE A 37 11.32 -3.50 12.75
C PHE A 37 10.68 -2.81 11.55
N PHE A 38 11.15 -1.61 11.18
CA PHE A 38 10.59 -0.87 10.05
C PHE A 38 10.80 -1.59 8.71
N ILE A 39 11.97 -2.22 8.52
CA ILE A 39 12.27 -3.04 7.35
C ILE A 39 11.34 -4.25 7.29
N ILE A 40 11.17 -4.98 8.40
CA ILE A 40 10.29 -6.15 8.48
C ILE A 40 8.84 -5.78 8.16
N VAL A 41 8.33 -4.69 8.75
CA VAL A 41 6.97 -4.19 8.48
C VAL A 41 6.82 -3.80 7.01
N SER A 42 7.85 -3.17 6.42
CA SER A 42 7.84 -2.80 5.00
C SER A 42 7.82 -4.02 4.08
N ILE A 43 8.59 -5.07 4.39
CA ILE A 43 8.61 -6.34 3.65
C ILE A 43 7.25 -7.05 3.76
N LEU A 44 6.68 -7.12 4.96
CA LEU A 44 5.36 -7.72 5.20
C LEU A 44 4.25 -7.00 4.44
N MET A 45 4.24 -5.67 4.47
CA MET A 45 3.29 -4.89 3.66
C MET A 45 3.52 -5.16 2.17
N GLY A 46 4.77 -5.18 1.72
CA GLY A 46 5.12 -5.48 0.33
C GLY A 46 4.61 -6.85 -0.13
N SER A 47 4.79 -7.89 0.67
CA SER A 47 4.34 -9.25 0.32
C SER A 47 2.81 -9.34 0.26
N ILE A 48 2.10 -8.72 1.20
CA ILE A 48 0.63 -8.63 1.19
C ILE A 48 0.14 -7.97 -0.10
N TRP A 49 0.80 -6.88 -0.53
CA TRP A 49 0.45 -6.19 -1.77
C TRP A 49 0.70 -7.04 -3.03
N ILE A 50 1.77 -7.82 -3.07
CA ILE A 50 2.04 -8.76 -4.17
C ILE A 50 0.94 -9.82 -4.24
N CYS A 51 0.52 -10.38 -3.10
CA CYS A 51 -0.60 -11.32 -3.06
C CYS A 51 -1.90 -10.69 -3.59
N PHE A 52 -2.22 -9.45 -3.20
CA PHE A 52 -3.41 -8.76 -3.70
C PHE A 52 -3.38 -8.51 -5.21
N THR A 53 -2.23 -8.14 -5.76
CA THR A 53 -2.09 -7.96 -7.21
C THR A 53 -2.15 -9.29 -7.97
N ALA A 54 -1.64 -10.37 -7.39
CA ALA A 54 -1.79 -11.72 -7.96
C ALA A 54 -3.26 -12.17 -8.03
N ILE A 55 -4.08 -11.86 -7.01
CA ILE A 55 -5.53 -12.16 -7.03
C ILE A 55 -6.22 -11.48 -8.22
N GLY A 56 -5.95 -10.18 -8.44
CA GLY A 56 -6.52 -9.45 -9.58
C GLY A 56 -6.02 -9.98 -10.93
N LEU A 57 -4.72 -10.30 -11.02
CA LEU A 57 -4.14 -10.87 -12.23
C LEU A 57 -4.74 -12.24 -12.58
N PHE A 58 -4.90 -13.13 -11.59
CA PHE A 58 -5.50 -14.44 -11.79
C PHE A 58 -7.01 -14.39 -12.02
N GLY A 59 -7.71 -13.44 -11.40
CA GLY A 59 -9.12 -13.17 -11.69
C GLY A 59 -9.33 -12.82 -13.16
N ALA A 60 -8.52 -11.89 -13.68
CA ALA A 60 -8.57 -11.47 -15.08
C ALA A 60 -8.09 -12.55 -16.07
N LEU A 61 -6.99 -13.27 -15.77
CA LEU A 61 -6.43 -14.28 -16.67
C LEU A 61 -7.31 -15.52 -16.84
N PHE A 62 -8.01 -15.91 -15.78
CA PHE A 62 -8.82 -17.13 -15.76
C PHE A 62 -10.32 -16.86 -15.78
N GLU A 63 -10.73 -15.61 -16.01
CA GLU A 63 -12.14 -15.15 -16.00
C GLU A 63 -12.90 -15.62 -14.73
N HIS A 64 -12.17 -15.72 -13.62
CA HIS A 64 -12.72 -16.22 -12.36
C HIS A 64 -13.45 -15.08 -11.64
N TYR A 65 -14.75 -14.96 -11.90
CA TYR A 65 -15.63 -13.93 -11.34
C TYR A 65 -15.48 -13.73 -9.82
N CYS A 66 -15.31 -14.82 -9.06
CA CYS A 66 -15.13 -14.74 -7.60
C CYS A 66 -13.81 -14.01 -7.21
N LEU A 67 -12.74 -14.26 -7.95
CA LEU A 67 -11.43 -13.62 -7.73
C LEU A 67 -11.46 -12.15 -8.17
N THR A 68 -12.09 -11.83 -9.31
CA THR A 68 -12.20 -10.43 -9.75
C THR A 68 -13.11 -9.62 -8.82
N LEU A 69 -14.22 -10.18 -8.34
CA LEU A 69 -15.07 -9.54 -7.33
C LEU A 69 -14.31 -9.30 -6.02
N THR A 70 -13.53 -10.28 -5.57
CA THR A 70 -12.69 -10.15 -4.37
C THR A 70 -11.66 -9.03 -4.55
N TYR A 71 -11.01 -8.96 -5.71
CA TYR A 71 -10.08 -7.88 -6.06
C TYR A 71 -10.76 -6.50 -6.08
N CYS A 72 -11.97 -6.42 -6.65
CA CYS A 72 -12.76 -5.20 -6.73
C CYS A 72 -13.17 -4.70 -5.32
N MET A 73 -13.63 -5.59 -4.45
CA MET A 73 -13.97 -5.26 -3.06
C MET A 73 -12.75 -4.77 -2.26
N LEU A 74 -11.58 -5.39 -2.44
CA LEU A 74 -10.35 -4.96 -1.80
C LEU A 74 -9.90 -3.56 -2.30
N ASN A 75 -10.04 -3.30 -3.59
CA ASN A 75 -9.78 -1.97 -4.16
C ASN A 75 -10.77 -0.91 -3.65
N LEU A 76 -12.04 -1.26 -3.45
CA LEU A 76 -13.04 -0.36 -2.86
C LEU A 76 -12.66 0.04 -1.43
N ILE A 77 -12.24 -0.92 -0.60
CA ILE A 77 -11.78 -0.65 0.76
C ILE A 77 -10.54 0.25 0.75
N SER A 78 -9.57 -0.02 -0.14
CA SER A 78 -8.39 0.84 -0.37
C SER A 78 -8.78 2.26 -0.76
N LEU A 79 -9.72 2.41 -1.69
CA LEU A 79 -10.23 3.69 -2.16
C LEU A 79 -10.85 4.50 -1.00
N ILE A 80 -11.74 3.88 -0.22
CA ILE A 80 -12.39 4.55 0.93
C ILE A 80 -11.33 5.01 1.94
N TYR A 81 -10.36 4.16 2.26
CA TYR A 81 -9.26 4.52 3.16
C TYR A 81 -8.46 5.73 2.65
N HIS A 82 -8.06 5.72 1.38
CA HIS A 82 -7.32 6.83 0.79
C HIS A 82 -8.15 8.10 0.68
N LEU A 83 -9.46 7.98 0.45
CA LEU A 83 -10.38 9.11 0.38
C LEU A 83 -10.55 9.77 1.75
N ILE A 84 -10.73 8.98 2.82
CA ILE A 84 -10.73 9.49 4.20
C ILE A 84 -9.41 10.22 4.51
N LYS A 85 -8.29 9.67 4.08
CA LYS A 85 -6.97 10.25 4.32
C LYS A 85 -6.70 11.51 3.50
N SER A 86 -7.27 11.60 2.30
CA SER A 86 -7.15 12.77 1.40
C SER A 86 -7.81 14.04 1.93
N PHE A 87 -8.76 13.92 2.86
CA PHE A 87 -9.31 15.07 3.58
C PHE A 87 -8.30 15.72 4.53
N ASN A 88 -7.33 14.96 5.03
CA ASN A 88 -6.30 15.44 5.97
C ASN A 88 -4.96 15.73 5.28
N ASP A 89 -4.65 15.05 4.18
CA ASP A 89 -3.41 15.25 3.43
C ASP A 89 -3.67 15.17 1.92
N PRO A 90 -3.50 16.28 1.18
CA PRO A 90 -3.87 16.36 -0.23
C PRO A 90 -3.02 15.47 -1.15
N LEU A 91 -1.85 14.98 -0.70
CA LEU A 91 -1.04 14.05 -1.49
C LEU A 91 -1.75 12.72 -1.80
N TYR A 92 -2.73 12.33 -0.96
CA TYR A 92 -3.49 11.11 -1.17
C TYR A 92 -4.51 11.21 -2.32
N TRP A 93 -4.83 12.40 -2.83
CA TRP A 93 -5.70 12.55 -4.00
C TRP A 93 -5.15 11.85 -5.23
N CYS A 94 -3.83 11.86 -5.43
CA CYS A 94 -3.20 11.13 -6.54
C CYS A 94 -3.45 9.62 -6.43
N VAL A 95 -3.46 9.08 -5.21
CA VAL A 95 -3.71 7.65 -4.96
C VAL A 95 -5.19 7.31 -5.17
N VAL A 96 -6.10 8.19 -4.73
CA VAL A 96 -7.55 8.06 -4.96
C VAL A 96 -7.87 8.01 -6.44
N VAL A 97 -7.29 8.90 -7.26
CA VAL A 97 -7.51 8.91 -8.72
C VAL A 97 -7.04 7.60 -9.36
N VAL A 98 -5.88 7.08 -8.95
CA VAL A 98 -5.36 5.80 -9.47
C VAL A 98 -6.25 4.63 -9.07
N ASP A 99 -6.67 4.53 -7.80
CA ASP A 99 -7.56 3.48 -7.33
C ASP A 99 -8.92 3.52 -8.06
N PHE A 100 -9.44 4.72 -8.33
CA PHE A 100 -10.69 4.92 -9.07
C PHE A 100 -10.59 4.47 -10.54
N ILE A 101 -9.49 4.80 -11.23
CA ILE A 101 -9.25 4.37 -12.62
C ILE A 101 -9.14 2.84 -12.70
N ILE A 102 -8.42 2.20 -11.76
CA ILE A 102 -8.30 0.75 -11.71
C ILE A 102 -9.67 0.10 -11.54
N MET A 103 -10.51 0.65 -10.66
CA MET A 103 -11.86 0.14 -10.43
C MET A 103 -12.76 0.26 -11.67
N ILE A 104 -12.70 1.38 -12.39
CA ILE A 104 -13.42 1.55 -13.67
C ILE A 104 -12.97 0.51 -14.70
N ILE A 105 -11.66 0.29 -14.84
CA ILE A 105 -11.12 -0.70 -15.80
C ILE A 105 -11.58 -2.10 -15.40
N SER A 106 -11.51 -2.46 -14.11
CA SER A 106 -11.99 -3.75 -13.63
C SER A 106 -13.48 -3.98 -13.90
N ILE A 107 -14.32 -2.95 -13.81
CA ILE A 107 -15.77 -3.08 -14.10
C ILE A 107 -16.07 -3.15 -15.60
N ILE A 108 -15.31 -2.43 -16.44
CA ILE A 108 -15.54 -2.40 -17.89
C ILE A 108 -15.05 -3.69 -18.58
N PHE A 109 -14.01 -4.32 -18.03
CA PHE A 109 -13.32 -5.46 -18.62
C PHE A 109 -13.57 -6.81 -17.89
N ASP A 110 -14.46 -6.84 -16.88
CA ASP A 110 -15.14 -8.07 -16.41
C ASP A 110 -16.40 -8.33 -17.27
#